data_AF-A0A3C1YA60-F1
#
_entry.id   AF-A0A3C1YA60-F1
#
_cell.length_a   1.000
_cell.length_b   1.000
_cell.length_c   1.000
_cell.angle_alpha   90.00
_cell.angle_beta   90.00
_cell.angle_gamma   90.00
#
_symmetry.space_group_name_H-M   'P 1'
#
loop_
_entity.id
_entity.type
_entity.pdbx_description
1 polymer ?
#
loop_
_entity_poly.entity_id
_entity_poly.type
_entity_poly.pdbx_seq_one_letter_code
_entity_poly.pdbx_strand_id
1 'polypeptide(L)'
;MFGYCVFRDYEFCCDDNILIFKPKKRISSYAMMFLSTVINLDGYKCAYGRQYRKKTQMGHRIQLPVTENGEPDFELMERYIKALPYSCNIREE
;
A
#
# COMPACT_ATOMS: atom_id res chain seq x y z
N MET A 1 3.47 -6.32 -15.63
CA MET A 1 2.54 -5.29 -15.07
C MET A 1 3.39 -4.22 -14.39
N PHE A 2 3.25 -2.95 -14.76
CA PHE A 2 4.06 -1.86 -14.19
C PHE A 2 3.32 -1.21 -13.02
N GLY A 3 4.01 -0.93 -11.91
CA GLY A 3 3.42 -0.19 -10.78
C GLY A 3 2.43 -0.98 -9.92
N TYR A 4 2.50 -2.32 -9.94
CA TYR A 4 1.68 -3.14 -9.05
C TYR A 4 2.28 -3.19 -7.64
N CYS A 5 1.46 -2.91 -6.63
CA CYS A 5 1.82 -2.88 -5.23
C CYS A 5 1.14 -4.04 -4.51
N VAL A 6 1.91 -4.80 -3.73
CA VAL A 6 1.40 -5.90 -2.91
C VAL A 6 1.96 -5.81 -1.51
N PHE A 7 1.11 -6.13 -0.54
CA PHE A 7 1.53 -6.36 0.82
C PHE A 7 2.14 -7.77 0.95
N ARG A 8 3.22 -7.88 1.75
CA ARG A 8 3.92 -9.13 2.06
C ARG A 8 4.28 -9.14 3.55
N ASP A 9 3.85 -10.18 4.25
CA ASP A 9 4.05 -10.43 5.69
C ASP A 9 5.12 -11.51 5.97
N TYR A 10 5.77 -12.04 4.94
CA TYR A 10 6.78 -13.09 5.05
C TYR A 10 8.13 -12.63 4.47
N GLU A 11 9.20 -13.39 4.71
CA GLU A 11 10.52 -13.12 4.13
C GLU A 11 10.52 -13.33 2.61
N PHE A 12 11.01 -12.34 1.85
CA PHE A 12 11.07 -12.41 0.40
C PHE A 12 12.38 -11.84 -0.14
N CYS A 13 12.74 -12.27 -1.34
CA CYS A 13 13.80 -11.67 -2.15
C CYS A 13 13.20 -10.78 -3.24
N CYS A 14 13.94 -9.74 -3.61
CA CYS A 14 13.55 -8.82 -4.67
C CYS A 14 14.49 -8.90 -5.87
N ASP A 15 13.93 -8.66 -7.04
CA ASP A 15 14.66 -8.35 -8.27
C ASP A 15 14.90 -6.83 -8.39
N ASP A 16 15.68 -6.41 -9.37
CA ASP A 16 16.20 -5.04 -9.57
C ASP A 16 15.11 -3.97 -9.74
N ASN A 17 13.91 -4.36 -10.18
CA ASN A 17 12.80 -3.44 -10.47
C ASN A 17 11.71 -3.41 -9.39
N ILE A 18 12.03 -3.84 -8.16
CA ILE A 18 11.09 -3.83 -7.04
C ILE A 18 11.42 -2.69 -6.07
N LEU A 19 10.39 -1.92 -5.69
CA LEU A 19 10.49 -0.92 -4.63
C LEU A 19 9.85 -1.46 -3.35
N ILE A 20 10.59 -1.37 -2.25
CA ILE A 20 10.13 -1.83 -0.93
C ILE A 20 9.66 -0.62 -0.12
N PHE A 21 8.41 -0.66 0.32
CA PHE A 21 7.85 0.32 1.25
C PHE A 21 7.91 -0.26 2.66
N LYS A 22 8.69 0.37 3.54
CA LYS A 22 8.71 0.04 4.97
C LYS A 22 8.00 1.16 5.73
N PRO A 23 7.00 0.83 6.56
CA PRO A 23 6.30 1.86 7.31
C PRO A 23 7.23 2.48 8.36
N LYS A 24 7.21 3.80 8.49
CA LYS A 24 8.03 4.53 9.48
C LYS A 24 7.46 4.45 10.90
N LYS A 25 6.16 4.18 11.01
CA LYS A 25 5.41 3.99 12.26
C LYS A 25 4.82 2.58 12.23
N ARG A 26 4.55 2.01 13.40
CA ARG A 26 3.83 0.73 13.47
C ARG A 26 2.41 0.94 12.94
N ILE A 27 2.07 0.21 11.87
CA ILE A 27 0.74 0.18 11.26
C ILE A 27 0.33 -1.28 11.11
N SER A 28 -0.97 -1.56 11.16
CA SER A 28 -1.47 -2.93 11.03
C SER A 28 -1.32 -3.47 9.60
N SER A 29 -1.28 -4.79 9.47
CA SER A 29 -1.28 -5.49 8.18
C SER A 29 -2.49 -5.10 7.32
N TYR A 30 -3.65 -4.89 7.95
CA TYR A 30 -4.85 -4.42 7.28
C TYR A 30 -4.70 -3.00 6.72
N ALA A 31 -4.13 -2.07 7.50
CA ALA A 31 -3.84 -0.72 7.00
C ALA A 31 -2.82 -0.77 5.85
N MET A 32 -1.80 -1.63 5.91
CA MET A 32 -0.87 -1.84 4.80
C MET A 32 -1.54 -2.40 3.54
N MET A 33 -2.48 -3.33 3.71
CA MET A 33 -3.29 -3.87 2.61
C MET A 33 -4.12 -2.76 1.95
N PHE A 34 -4.78 -1.92 2.76
CA PHE A 34 -5.52 -0.75 2.28
C PHE A 34 -4.63 0.17 1.44
N LEU A 35 -3.46 0.54 1.97
CA LEU A 35 -2.50 1.39 1.28
C LEU A 35 -2.06 0.80 -0.07
N SER A 36 -1.77 -0.51 -0.11
CA SER A 36 -1.39 -1.19 -1.35
C SER A 36 -2.50 -1.13 -2.39
N THR A 37 -3.76 -1.24 -1.96
CA THR A 37 -4.95 -1.14 -2.81
C THR A 37 -5.10 0.27 -3.38
N VAL A 38 -4.94 1.30 -2.55
CA VAL A 38 -4.98 2.70 -3.00
C VAL A 38 -3.88 2.99 -4.02
N ILE A 39 -2.65 2.51 -3.80
CA ILE A 39 -1.56 2.67 -4.76
C ILE A 39 -1.89 1.99 -6.10
N ASN A 40 -2.53 0.82 -6.05
CA ASN A 40 -2.95 0.09 -7.26
C ASN A 40 -4.03 0.80 -8.06
N LEU A 41 -4.90 1.61 -7.42
CA LEU A 41 -5.88 2.43 -8.14
C LEU A 41 -5.19 3.41 -9.10
N ASP A 42 -3.97 3.84 -8.77
CA ASP A 42 -3.14 4.71 -9.60
C ASP A 42 -2.26 3.94 -10.61
N GLY A 43 -2.43 2.62 -10.71
CA GLY A 43 -1.66 1.77 -11.62
C GLY A 43 -1.77 2.18 -13.09
N TYR A 44 -2.87 2.80 -13.50
CA TYR A 44 -3.08 3.32 -14.87
C TYR A 44 -2.06 4.40 -15.28
N LYS A 45 -1.41 5.06 -14.30
CA LYS A 45 -0.35 6.05 -14.55
C LYS A 45 0.95 5.39 -15.03
N CYS A 46 1.12 4.10 -14.72
CA CYS A 46 2.32 3.32 -15.01
C CYS A 46 2.21 2.58 -16.34
N ALA A 47 3.24 2.66 -17.16
CA ALA A 47 3.32 1.98 -18.46
C ALA A 47 4.78 1.62 -18.78
N TYR A 48 5.03 0.90 -19.88
CA TYR A 48 6.38 0.54 -20.30
C TYR A 48 7.31 1.76 -20.42
N GLY A 49 6.82 2.86 -21.03
CA GLY A 49 7.56 4.13 -21.12
C GLY A 49 7.52 5.00 -19.85
N ARG A 50 6.69 4.64 -18.87
CA ARG A 50 6.51 5.34 -17.58
C ARG A 50 6.60 4.34 -16.43
N GLN A 51 7.76 3.71 -16.31
CA GLN A 51 7.96 2.71 -15.27
C GLN A 51 7.93 3.36 -13.89
N TYR A 52 7.39 2.64 -12.91
CA TYR A 52 7.33 3.10 -11.54
C TYR A 52 8.71 2.95 -10.87
N ARG A 53 9.48 4.04 -10.87
CA ARG A 53 10.85 4.10 -10.31
C ARG A 53 10.91 5.07 -9.14
N LYS A 54 12.03 5.10 -8.41
CA LYS A 54 12.25 5.99 -7.24
C LYS A 54 11.82 7.45 -7.48
N LYS A 55 12.19 8.03 -8.64
CA LYS A 55 11.81 9.41 -8.99
C LYS A 55 10.28 9.58 -9.08
N THR A 56 9.59 8.65 -9.74
CA THR A 56 8.13 8.65 -9.84
C THR A 56 7.48 8.43 -8.47
N GLN A 57 8.02 7.49 -7.69
CA GLN A 57 7.56 7.16 -6.35
C GLN A 57 7.63 8.36 -5.39
N MET A 58 8.71 9.15 -5.42
CA MET A 58 8.83 10.34 -4.56
C MET A 58 7.80 11.44 -4.90
N GLY A 59 7.36 11.51 -6.16
CA GLY A 59 6.32 12.45 -6.59
C GLY A 59 4.89 11.90 -6.51
N HIS A 60 4.73 10.61 -6.23
CA HIS A 60 3.43 9.94 -6.24
C HIS A 60 2.65 10.31 -4.97
N ARG A 61 1.53 11.01 -5.16
CA ARG A 61 0.61 11.39 -4.08
C ARG A 61 -0.63 10.52 -4.18
N ILE A 62 -1.00 9.90 -3.06
CA ILE A 62 -2.21 9.10 -2.91
C ILE A 62 -3.19 9.80 -1.98
N GLN A 63 -4.48 9.57 -2.19
CA GLN A 63 -5.53 10.07 -1.31
C GLN A 63 -5.79 9.07 -0.18
N LEU A 64 -5.84 9.56 1.05
CA LEU A 64 -6.07 8.75 2.24
C LEU A 64 -7.17 9.39 3.09
N PRO A 65 -7.96 8.58 3.82
CA PRO A 65 -8.82 9.10 4.88
C PRO A 65 -7.97 9.81 5.95
N VAL A 66 -8.53 10.89 6.51
CA VAL A 66 -7.90 11.70 7.54
C VAL A 66 -8.77 11.77 8.78
N THR A 67 -8.13 11.83 9.95
CA THR A 67 -8.77 12.13 11.22
C THR A 67 -9.15 13.61 11.29
N GLU A 68 -9.91 14.01 12.32
CA GLU A 68 -10.23 15.41 12.58
C GLU A 68 -8.99 16.30 12.76
N ASN A 69 -7.87 15.70 13.18
CA ASN A 69 -6.58 16.37 13.34
C ASN A 69 -5.79 16.51 12.02
N GLY A 70 -6.33 16.00 10.90
CA GLY A 70 -5.67 16.03 9.59
C GLY A 70 -4.59 14.96 9.40
N GLU A 71 -4.45 14.02 10.34
CA GLU A 71 -3.52 12.90 10.21
C GLU A 71 -4.17 11.72 9.48
N PRO A 72 -3.42 10.87 8.75
CA PRO A 72 -3.97 9.68 8.12
C PRO A 72 -4.66 8.74 9.14
N ASP A 73 -5.91 8.39 8.88
CA ASP A 73 -6.71 7.56 9.78
C ASP A 73 -6.48 6.06 9.50
N PHE A 74 -5.44 5.51 10.12
CA PHE A 74 -5.11 4.09 9.99
C PHE A 74 -6.13 3.16 10.64
N GLU A 75 -6.86 3.62 11.66
CA GLU A 75 -7.88 2.82 12.36
C GLU A 75 -9.09 2.60 11.45
N LEU A 76 -9.51 3.65 10.73
CA LEU A 76 -10.55 3.54 9.71
C LEU A 76 -10.12 2.62 8.57
N MET A 77 -8.87 2.74 8.09
CA MET A 77 -8.33 1.85 7.04
C MET A 77 -8.36 0.38 7.48
N GLU A 78 -7.96 0.11 8.71
CA GLU A 78 -7.98 -1.23 9.29
C GLU A 78 -9.40 -1.77 9.42
N ARG A 79 -10.31 -1.00 10.03
CA ARG A 79 -11.71 -1.39 10.19
C ARG A 79 -12.38 -1.67 8.85
N TYR A 80 -12.06 -0.88 7.83
CA TYR A 80 -12.57 -1.07 6.47
C TYR A 80 -12.16 -2.43 5.91
N ILE A 81 -10.86 -2.77 5.94
CA ILE A 81 -10.40 -4.06 5.42
C ILE A 81 -10.94 -5.22 6.27
N LYS A 82 -11.00 -5.07 7.60
CA LYS A 82 -11.58 -6.09 8.49
C LYS A 82 -13.06 -6.37 8.18
N ALA A 83 -13.81 -5.36 7.76
CA ALA A 83 -15.22 -5.51 7.39
C ALA A 83 -15.44 -6.23 6.04
N LEU A 84 -14.41 -6.38 5.21
CA LEU A 84 -14.54 -7.07 3.93
C LEU A 84 -14.65 -8.60 4.10
N PRO A 85 -15.35 -9.29 3.19
CA PRO A 85 -15.33 -10.74 3.13
C PRO A 85 -13.88 -11.25 2.99
N TYR A 86 -13.54 -12.35 3.68
CA TYR A 86 -12.21 -12.98 3.66
C TYR A 86 -11.08 -12.23 4.37
N SER A 87 -11.39 -11.17 5.12
CA SER A 87 -10.40 -10.46 5.94
C SER A 87 -9.72 -11.36 6.98
N CYS A 88 -10.41 -12.39 7.47
CA CYS A 88 -9.90 -13.41 8.40
C CYS A 88 -8.75 -14.28 7.85
N ASN A 89 -8.51 -14.26 6.53
CA ASN A 89 -7.41 -15.01 5.92
C ASN A 89 -6.08 -14.24 5.94
N ILE A 90 -6.09 -12.98 6.38
CA ILE A 90 -4.88 -12.17 6.55
C ILE A 90 -4.21 -12.67 7.83
N ARG A 91 -2.99 -13.21 7.71
CA ARG A 91 -2.21 -13.67 8.85
C ARG A 91 -1.74 -12.44 9.63
N GLU A 92 -2.10 -12.39 10.91
CA GLU A 92 -1.49 -11.46 11.87
C GLU A 92 -0.47 -12.23 12.71
N GLU A 93 0.71 -11.63 12.89
CA GLU A 93 1.68 -12.04 13.91
C GLU A 93 1.26 -11.54 15.30
#